data_AF-A0A1M5ZD67-F1
#
_entry.id   AF-A0A1M5ZD67-F1
#
_cell.length_a   1.000
_cell.length_b   1.000
_cell.length_c   1.000
_cell.angle_alpha   90.00
_cell.angle_beta   90.00
_cell.angle_gamma   90.00
#
_symmetry.space_group_name_H-M   'P 1'
#
loop_
_entity.id
_entity.type
_entity.pdbx_description
1 polymer ?
#
loop_
_entity_poly.entity_id
_entity_poly.type
_entity_poly.pdbx_seq_one_letter_code
_entity_poly.pdbx_strand_id
1 'polypeptide(L)'
;MNINKNTIGEVLRLALPAVGEMILYMMIWVFDTMMVGRYGGNLAVSTVGLGSEIISTFSNILIASGISIGITSLVARNIGANKKDKAEEYATLGFASGLVIALILSLTFFLFSENILGLAGADNEVISLGGTYLKIASIGVFFSMLMNALNGALRGSGNTKIPLLASIIINLINISFDYLLIFGKFGFPELGVKGAAIATSFAQIVGFIFILIYISKYSTIKPRLKYITEFKFERFSSLIRLSIPSSLQEGAFSISRLLSNIFIISLGTIAFASNQITTTIESISFMPGWGFAVAATTLVGHKVGQGDYKKAREYANTSIFLGVIVMLFCSILFLVIPNPLIRLFITPSETEVIKLGTYCLMIAAIEQPFMAISMIVGGSLKGLGDTKTPFKVALFSSWIIRLPLMFIVIYTLKLSVVYVWIITTLQWIIDGSLVYLLYRKKFKKVAQK
;
A
#
# COMPACT_ATOMS: atom_id res chain seq x y z
N MET A 1 7.89 -2.01 29.16
CA MET A 1 6.56 -1.77 28.54
C MET A 1 5.63 -2.81 29.16
N ASN A 2 4.68 -2.45 30.01
CA ASN A 2 3.75 -3.45 30.56
C ASN A 2 2.69 -3.74 29.49
N ILE A 3 2.86 -4.84 28.76
CA ILE A 3 1.94 -5.28 27.71
C ILE A 3 0.92 -6.23 28.34
N ASN A 4 -0.36 -5.87 28.32
CA ASN A 4 -1.43 -6.70 28.83
C ASN A 4 -1.80 -7.81 27.83
N LYS A 5 -1.97 -9.04 28.31
CA LYS A 5 -2.36 -10.20 27.48
C LYS A 5 -3.67 -9.97 26.72
N ASN A 6 -4.63 -9.28 27.32
CA ASN A 6 -5.91 -8.98 26.67
C ASN A 6 -5.74 -8.02 25.49
N THR A 7 -4.88 -7.01 25.65
CA THR A 7 -4.54 -6.05 24.58
C THR A 7 -3.87 -6.74 23.39
N ILE A 8 -3.00 -7.72 23.63
CA ILE A 8 -2.37 -8.52 22.57
C ILE A 8 -3.44 -9.26 21.75
N GLY A 9 -4.38 -9.94 22.41
CA GLY A 9 -5.42 -10.71 21.73
C GLY A 9 -6.30 -9.86 20.82
N GLU A 10 -6.68 -8.65 21.28
CA GLU A 10 -7.47 -7.71 20.49
C GLU A 10 -6.70 -7.12 19.31
N VAL A 11 -5.41 -6.77 19.51
CA VAL A 11 -4.55 -6.31 18.43
C VAL A 11 -4.41 -7.39 17.37
N LEU A 12 -4.09 -8.63 17.74
CA LEU A 12 -3.93 -9.74 16.80
C LEU A 12 -5.22 -10.06 16.05
N ARG A 13 -6.38 -9.98 16.72
CA ARG A 13 -7.69 -10.23 16.10
C ARG A 13 -7.99 -9.27 14.94
N LEU A 14 -7.51 -8.03 15.01
CA LEU A 14 -7.65 -7.06 13.92
C LEU A 14 -6.47 -7.07 12.96
N ALA A 15 -5.25 -7.17 13.49
CA ALA A 15 -4.02 -7.11 12.72
C ALA A 15 -3.85 -8.32 11.81
N LEU A 16 -4.03 -9.56 12.30
CA LEU A 16 -3.78 -10.75 11.46
C LEU A 16 -4.65 -10.80 10.21
N PRO A 17 -5.97 -10.54 10.26
CA PRO A 17 -6.76 -10.46 9.03
C PRO A 17 -6.32 -9.32 8.11
N ALA A 18 -5.97 -8.15 8.67
CA ALA A 18 -5.47 -7.03 7.88
C ALA A 18 -4.09 -7.34 7.25
N VAL A 19 -3.21 -8.06 7.93
CA VAL A 19 -1.94 -8.54 7.38
C VAL A 19 -2.20 -9.50 6.23
N GLY A 20 -3.11 -10.47 6.42
CA GLY A 20 -3.51 -11.38 5.34
C GLY A 20 -4.12 -10.65 4.14
N GLU A 21 -4.96 -9.64 4.39
CA GLU A 21 -5.52 -8.76 3.35
C GLU A 21 -4.40 -8.08 2.54
N MET A 22 -3.45 -7.43 3.22
CA MET A 22 -2.34 -6.73 2.57
C MET A 22 -1.41 -7.68 1.80
N ILE A 23 -1.07 -8.84 2.39
CA ILE A 23 -0.26 -9.87 1.70
C ILE A 23 -0.96 -10.34 0.45
N LEU A 24 -2.26 -10.65 0.51
CA LEU A 24 -3.03 -11.09 -0.65
C LEU A 24 -3.14 -10.00 -1.72
N TYR A 25 -3.29 -8.73 -1.34
CA TYR A 25 -3.21 -7.63 -2.31
C TYR A 25 -1.85 -7.59 -3.02
N MET A 26 -0.75 -7.86 -2.30
CA MET A 26 0.58 -7.95 -2.92
C MET A 26 0.75 -9.20 -3.80
N MET A 27 0.13 -10.31 -3.42
CA MET A 27 0.23 -11.58 -4.16
C MET A 27 -0.32 -11.50 -5.58
N ILE A 28 -1.38 -10.71 -5.80
CA ILE A 28 -1.89 -10.41 -7.16
C ILE A 28 -0.74 -9.89 -8.04
N TRP A 29 -0.02 -8.89 -7.56
CA TRP A 29 1.07 -8.27 -8.33
C TRP A 29 2.25 -9.22 -8.54
N VAL A 30 2.60 -10.02 -7.51
CA VAL A 30 3.66 -11.02 -7.61
C VAL A 30 3.31 -12.10 -8.63
N PHE A 31 2.09 -12.65 -8.59
CA PHE A 31 1.65 -13.68 -9.52
C PHE A 31 1.52 -13.15 -10.96
N ASP A 32 0.92 -11.98 -11.16
CA ASP A 32 0.85 -11.30 -12.47
C ASP A 32 2.27 -11.19 -13.07
N THR A 33 3.21 -10.66 -12.29
CA THR A 33 4.60 -10.46 -12.72
C THR A 33 5.28 -11.80 -13.04
N MET A 34 5.09 -12.82 -12.21
CA MET A 34 5.65 -14.16 -12.43
C MET A 34 5.08 -14.83 -13.70
N MET A 35 3.76 -14.77 -13.92
CA MET A 35 3.12 -15.41 -15.08
C MET A 35 3.47 -14.67 -16.37
N VAL A 36 3.42 -13.34 -16.37
CA VAL A 36 3.82 -12.52 -17.53
C VAL A 36 5.30 -12.71 -17.85
N GLY A 37 6.17 -12.78 -16.83
CA GLY A 37 7.60 -13.02 -17.05
C GLY A 37 7.91 -14.39 -17.63
N ARG A 38 7.17 -15.43 -17.21
CA ARG A 38 7.27 -16.75 -17.83
C ARG A 38 6.71 -16.80 -19.25
N TYR A 39 5.72 -15.97 -19.55
CA TYR A 39 5.10 -15.90 -20.88
C TYR A 39 5.95 -15.15 -21.90
N GLY A 40 6.32 -13.91 -21.60
CA GLY A 40 6.90 -12.96 -22.56
C GLY A 40 8.31 -12.46 -22.24
N GLY A 41 8.98 -13.03 -21.23
CA GLY A 41 10.34 -12.66 -20.85
C GLY A 41 10.48 -11.21 -20.36
N ASN A 42 11.70 -10.68 -20.40
CA ASN A 42 12.06 -9.41 -19.76
C ASN A 42 11.30 -8.19 -20.32
N LEU A 43 10.97 -8.18 -21.61
CA LEU A 43 10.20 -7.09 -22.23
C LEU A 43 8.77 -7.02 -21.68
N ALA A 44 8.13 -8.18 -21.50
CA ALA A 44 6.78 -8.25 -20.94
C ALA A 44 6.76 -7.88 -19.45
N VAL A 45 7.76 -8.33 -18.68
CA VAL A 45 7.94 -7.92 -17.27
C VAL A 45 8.14 -6.41 -17.16
N SER A 46 9.00 -5.84 -18.01
CA SER A 46 9.28 -4.40 -18.01
C SER A 46 8.05 -3.58 -18.37
N THR A 47 7.27 -4.04 -19.38
CA THR A 47 6.03 -3.39 -19.84
C THR A 47 4.96 -3.39 -18.75
N VAL A 48 4.71 -4.55 -18.13
CA VAL A 48 3.72 -4.65 -17.04
C VAL A 48 4.21 -3.93 -15.79
N GLY A 49 5.47 -4.10 -15.41
CA GLY A 49 6.07 -3.44 -14.25
C GLY A 49 5.96 -1.92 -14.30
N LEU A 50 6.27 -1.31 -15.45
CA LEU A 50 6.15 0.15 -15.62
C LEU A 50 4.69 0.61 -15.59
N GLY A 51 3.80 -0.08 -16.33
CA GLY A 51 2.37 0.24 -16.35
C GLY A 51 1.71 0.12 -14.97
N SER A 52 1.99 -0.96 -14.24
CA SER A 52 1.50 -1.18 -12.88
C SER A 52 2.09 -0.18 -11.88
N GLU A 53 3.37 0.19 -12.00
CA GLU A 53 4.00 1.17 -11.12
C GLU A 53 3.41 2.57 -11.31
N ILE A 54 3.14 2.97 -12.56
CA ILE A 54 2.44 4.23 -12.88
C ILE A 54 1.05 4.23 -12.25
N ILE A 55 0.26 3.18 -12.50
CA ILE A 55 -1.07 3.02 -11.91
C ILE A 55 -0.99 3.13 -10.38
N SER A 56 -0.14 2.33 -9.75
CA SER A 56 0.04 2.28 -8.31
C SER A 56 0.44 3.64 -7.75
N THR A 57 1.38 4.33 -8.39
CA THR A 57 1.88 5.64 -7.98
C THR A 57 0.76 6.67 -7.98
N PHE A 58 0.03 6.83 -9.08
CA PHE A 58 -1.06 7.81 -9.14
C PHE A 58 -2.28 7.41 -8.31
N SER A 59 -2.61 6.12 -8.22
CA SER A 59 -3.69 5.63 -7.35
C SER A 59 -3.40 5.86 -5.86
N ASN A 60 -2.14 5.72 -5.44
CA ASN A 60 -1.68 6.00 -4.07
C ASN A 60 -1.58 7.51 -3.79
N ILE A 61 -1.12 8.32 -4.75
CA ILE A 61 -1.00 9.79 -4.62
C ILE A 61 -2.38 10.44 -4.57
N LEU A 62 -3.25 10.09 -5.52
CA LEU A 62 -4.47 10.84 -5.72
C LEU A 62 -5.45 10.48 -4.61
N ILE A 63 -5.92 9.24 -4.44
CA ILE A 63 -7.10 9.06 -3.57
C ILE A 63 -7.22 7.77 -2.75
N ALA A 64 -6.69 6.62 -3.18
CA ALA A 64 -7.19 5.34 -2.65
C ALA A 64 -6.82 5.13 -1.16
N SER A 65 -5.57 5.43 -0.81
CA SER A 65 -5.05 5.25 0.54
C SER A 65 -5.53 6.36 1.48
N GLY A 66 -5.39 7.63 1.09
CA GLY A 66 -5.68 8.76 1.99
C GLY A 66 -7.15 8.91 2.35
N ILE A 67 -8.08 8.76 1.38
CA ILE A 67 -9.52 8.77 1.69
C ILE A 67 -9.89 7.57 2.55
N SER A 68 -9.40 6.37 2.23
CA SER A 68 -9.67 5.17 3.03
C SER A 68 -9.13 5.28 4.45
N ILE A 69 -7.93 5.86 4.65
CA ILE A 69 -7.36 6.17 5.96
C ILE A 69 -8.22 7.19 6.70
N GLY A 70 -8.67 8.25 6.02
CA GLY A 70 -9.57 9.26 6.57
C GLY A 70 -10.89 8.65 7.05
N ILE A 71 -11.51 7.79 6.23
CA ILE A 71 -12.70 7.02 6.58
C ILE A 71 -12.39 6.13 7.80
N THR A 72 -11.32 5.34 7.76
CA THR A 72 -10.95 4.42 8.84
C THR A 72 -10.81 5.15 10.17
N SER A 73 -10.07 6.26 10.19
CA SER A 73 -9.84 7.07 11.39
C SER A 73 -11.13 7.71 11.93
N LEU A 74 -11.93 8.34 11.06
CA LEU A 74 -13.16 9.02 11.49
C LEU A 74 -14.26 8.04 11.90
N VAL A 75 -14.44 6.95 11.16
CA VAL A 75 -15.38 5.87 11.50
C VAL A 75 -14.97 5.25 12.84
N ALA A 76 -13.69 4.92 13.04
CA ALA A 76 -13.21 4.37 14.29
C ALA A 76 -13.48 5.31 15.47
N ARG A 77 -13.13 6.59 15.36
CA ARG A 77 -13.37 7.56 16.44
C ARG A 77 -14.84 7.76 16.77
N ASN A 78 -15.72 7.77 15.76
CA ASN A 78 -17.15 7.95 16.00
C ASN A 78 -17.83 6.68 16.54
N ILE A 79 -17.37 5.49 16.13
CA ILE A 79 -17.82 4.23 16.73
C ILE A 79 -17.36 4.14 18.17
N GLY A 80 -16.10 4.48 18.47
CA GLY A 80 -15.59 4.57 19.83
C GLY A 80 -16.40 5.54 20.70
N ALA A 81 -16.87 6.64 20.11
CA ALA A 81 -17.71 7.63 20.79
C ALA A 81 -19.21 7.27 20.84
N ASN A 82 -19.62 6.06 20.43
CA ASN A 82 -21.02 5.62 20.30
C ASN A 82 -21.89 6.53 19.40
N LYS A 83 -21.29 7.19 18.39
CA LYS A 83 -21.96 8.10 17.44
C LYS A 83 -22.07 7.44 16.07
N LYS A 84 -22.88 6.37 15.99
CA LYS A 84 -23.04 5.55 14.79
C LYS A 84 -23.47 6.35 13.56
N ASP A 85 -24.43 7.27 13.70
CA ASP A 85 -24.89 8.09 12.57
C ASP A 85 -23.77 8.93 11.96
N LYS A 86 -22.88 9.49 12.79
CA LYS A 86 -21.71 10.24 12.30
C LYS A 86 -20.72 9.33 11.60
N ALA A 87 -20.55 8.09 12.07
CA ALA A 87 -19.70 7.12 11.40
C ALA A 87 -20.25 6.75 10.01
N GLU A 88 -21.57 6.55 9.89
CA GLU A 88 -22.23 6.33 8.59
C GLU A 88 -22.11 7.56 7.68
N GLU A 89 -22.27 8.78 8.21
CA GLU A 89 -22.09 10.04 7.47
C GLU A 89 -20.68 10.16 6.88
N TYR A 90 -19.63 9.93 7.69
CA TYR A 90 -18.24 9.97 7.21
C TYR A 90 -17.94 8.87 6.19
N ALA A 91 -18.51 7.67 6.36
CA ALA A 91 -18.38 6.59 5.38
C ALA A 91 -19.04 6.96 4.04
N THR A 92 -20.24 7.56 4.06
CA THR A 92 -20.91 8.05 2.84
C THR A 92 -20.08 9.15 2.17
N LEU A 93 -19.69 10.19 2.89
CA LEU A 93 -18.95 11.32 2.32
C LEU A 93 -17.60 10.85 1.74
N GLY A 94 -16.92 9.93 2.42
CA GLY A 94 -15.69 9.32 1.95
C GLY A 94 -15.88 8.48 0.69
N PHE A 95 -16.91 7.63 0.64
CA PHE A 95 -17.24 6.85 -0.55
C PHE A 95 -17.61 7.74 -1.74
N ALA A 96 -18.44 8.77 -1.54
CA ALA A 96 -18.83 9.71 -2.59
C ALA A 96 -17.62 10.49 -3.12
N SER A 97 -16.74 10.96 -2.23
CA SER A 97 -15.48 11.60 -2.63
C SER A 97 -14.61 10.62 -3.44
N GLY A 98 -14.44 9.40 -2.93
CA GLY A 98 -13.70 8.33 -3.59
C GLY A 98 -14.22 8.02 -4.99
N LEU A 99 -15.54 8.02 -5.18
CA LEU A 99 -16.19 7.81 -6.47
C LEU A 99 -15.83 8.90 -7.49
N VAL A 100 -15.96 10.17 -7.11
CA VAL A 100 -15.62 11.29 -8.01
C VAL A 100 -14.18 11.18 -8.48
N ILE A 101 -13.26 10.85 -7.57
CA ILE A 101 -11.85 10.85 -7.94
C ILE A 101 -11.42 9.55 -8.62
N ALA A 102 -11.96 8.39 -8.21
CA ALA A 102 -11.78 7.15 -8.95
C ALA A 102 -12.22 7.33 -10.41
N LEU A 103 -13.34 8.02 -10.64
CA LEU A 103 -13.82 8.32 -11.99
C LEU A 103 -12.85 9.21 -12.77
N ILE A 104 -12.40 10.33 -12.18
CA ILE A 104 -11.44 11.24 -12.82
C ILE A 104 -10.16 10.47 -13.19
N LEU A 105 -9.58 9.72 -12.25
CA LEU A 105 -8.33 9.01 -12.47
C LEU A 105 -8.45 7.89 -13.50
N SER A 106 -9.51 7.08 -13.40
CA SER A 106 -9.79 6.02 -14.37
C SER A 106 -9.97 6.58 -15.78
N LEU A 107 -10.68 7.71 -15.90
CA LEU A 107 -10.90 8.36 -17.19
C LEU A 107 -9.60 8.94 -17.75
N THR A 108 -8.77 9.55 -16.91
CA THR A 108 -7.44 10.05 -17.31
C THR A 108 -6.56 8.90 -17.84
N PHE A 109 -6.49 7.77 -17.14
CA PHE A 109 -5.71 6.62 -17.62
C PHE A 109 -6.28 6.01 -18.90
N PHE A 110 -7.61 5.95 -19.02
CA PHE A 110 -8.25 5.41 -20.21
C PHE A 110 -7.96 6.28 -21.45
N LEU A 111 -8.11 7.61 -21.32
CA LEU A 111 -7.97 8.54 -22.43
C LEU A 111 -6.49 8.83 -22.81
N PHE A 112 -5.59 8.91 -21.82
CA PHE A 112 -4.21 9.35 -22.02
C PHE A 112 -3.16 8.25 -21.80
N SER A 113 -3.55 6.98 -21.82
CA SER A 113 -2.68 5.82 -21.55
C SER A 113 -1.33 5.86 -22.30
N GLU A 114 -1.36 6.04 -23.62
CA GLU A 114 -0.15 6.07 -24.46
C GLU A 114 0.73 7.29 -24.16
N ASN A 115 0.13 8.48 -23.97
CA ASN A 115 0.86 9.69 -23.58
C ASN A 115 1.54 9.54 -22.21
N ILE A 116 0.86 8.93 -21.24
CA ILE A 116 1.39 8.70 -19.89
C ILE A 116 2.59 7.74 -19.94
N LEU A 117 2.51 6.68 -20.75
CA LEU A 117 3.63 5.75 -20.96
C LEU A 117 4.81 6.43 -21.64
N GLY A 118 4.56 7.25 -22.67
CA GLY A 118 5.61 8.02 -23.35
C GLY A 118 6.32 9.01 -22.41
N LEU A 119 5.55 9.73 -21.57
CA LEU A 119 6.12 10.64 -20.56
C LEU A 119 6.95 9.92 -19.49
N ALA A 120 6.64 8.65 -19.23
CA ALA A 120 7.41 7.82 -18.30
C ALA A 120 8.71 7.26 -18.91
N GLY A 121 9.00 7.55 -20.19
CA GLY A 121 10.21 7.10 -20.89
C GLY A 121 10.10 5.70 -21.47
N ALA A 122 8.89 5.21 -21.74
CA ALA A 122 8.69 3.93 -22.42
C ALA A 122 9.03 4.01 -23.92
N ASP A 123 9.72 2.99 -24.45
CA ASP A 123 9.96 2.86 -25.89
C ASP A 123 8.68 2.49 -26.66
N ASN A 124 8.69 2.68 -27.98
CA ASN A 124 7.50 2.51 -28.84
C ASN A 124 6.84 1.11 -28.74
N GLU A 125 7.63 0.04 -28.57
CA GLU A 125 7.11 -1.32 -28.37
C GLU A 125 6.36 -1.46 -27.04
N VAL A 126 6.90 -0.85 -25.97
CA VAL A 126 6.29 -0.82 -24.63
C VAL A 126 5.03 0.03 -24.63
N ILE A 127 5.00 1.14 -25.38
CA ILE A 127 3.80 1.99 -25.51
C ILE A 127 2.66 1.23 -26.21
N SER A 128 2.95 0.49 -27.28
CA SER A 128 1.93 -0.25 -28.04
C SER A 128 1.26 -1.34 -27.18
N LEU A 129 2.06 -2.17 -26.50
CA LEU A 129 1.57 -3.24 -25.63
C LEU A 129 0.98 -2.67 -24.32
N GLY A 130 1.69 -1.74 -23.69
CA GLY A 130 1.32 -1.13 -22.41
C GLY A 130 0.09 -0.24 -22.50
N GLY A 131 -0.17 0.41 -23.64
CA GLY A 131 -1.33 1.29 -23.83
C GLY A 131 -2.65 0.52 -23.71
N THR A 132 -2.73 -0.65 -24.35
CA THR A 132 -3.92 -1.52 -24.24
C THR A 132 -4.08 -2.06 -22.82
N TYR A 133 -2.98 -2.49 -22.20
CA TYR A 133 -2.98 -2.93 -20.80
C TYR A 133 -3.54 -1.83 -19.87
N LEU A 134 -3.02 -0.60 -20.00
CA LEU A 134 -3.37 0.52 -19.14
C LEU A 134 -4.83 0.95 -19.33
N LYS A 135 -5.36 0.90 -20.56
CA LYS A 135 -6.79 1.15 -20.85
C LYS A 135 -7.70 0.15 -20.14
N ILE A 136 -7.34 -1.13 -20.10
CA ILE A 136 -8.16 -2.17 -19.44
C ILE A 136 -7.99 -2.12 -17.92
N ALA A 137 -6.76 -1.93 -17.45
CA ALA A 137 -6.43 -1.85 -16.04
C ALA A 137 -7.07 -0.63 -15.37
N SER A 138 -7.30 0.47 -16.09
CA SER A 138 -7.96 1.66 -15.53
C SER A 138 -9.38 1.35 -15.00
N ILE A 139 -10.11 0.48 -15.69
CA ILE A 139 -11.43 0.01 -15.25
C ILE A 139 -11.30 -0.77 -13.92
N GLY A 140 -10.33 -1.67 -13.81
CA GLY A 140 -10.05 -2.41 -12.58
C GLY A 140 -9.69 -1.49 -11.42
N VAL A 141 -8.88 -0.46 -11.68
CA VAL A 141 -8.48 0.56 -10.71
C VAL A 141 -9.68 1.33 -10.18
N PHE A 142 -10.63 1.72 -11.04
CA PHE A 142 -11.87 2.39 -10.63
C PHE A 142 -12.59 1.60 -9.52
N PHE A 143 -12.86 0.32 -9.76
CA PHE A 143 -13.55 -0.54 -8.79
C PHE A 143 -12.69 -0.84 -7.55
N SER A 144 -11.39 -1.01 -7.73
CA SER A 144 -10.45 -1.22 -6.62
C SER A 144 -10.45 -0.03 -5.65
N MET A 145 -10.47 1.20 -6.17
CA MET A 145 -10.52 2.42 -5.36
C MET A 145 -11.84 2.54 -4.58
N LEU A 146 -12.97 2.24 -5.23
CA LEU A 146 -14.28 2.21 -4.56
C LEU A 146 -14.33 1.16 -3.44
N MET A 147 -13.82 -0.04 -3.73
CA MET A 147 -13.71 -1.11 -2.75
C MET A 147 -12.81 -0.70 -1.58
N ASN A 148 -11.69 -0.02 -1.82
CA ASN A 148 -10.80 0.43 -0.76
C ASN A 148 -11.48 1.46 0.16
N ALA A 149 -12.28 2.38 -0.39
CA ALA A 149 -13.07 3.32 0.42
C ALA A 149 -14.07 2.59 1.35
N LEU A 150 -14.76 1.58 0.83
CA LEU A 150 -15.68 0.73 1.60
C LEU A 150 -14.95 -0.12 2.65
N ASN A 151 -13.81 -0.70 2.29
CA ASN A 151 -12.94 -1.43 3.22
C ASN A 151 -12.45 -0.52 4.35
N GLY A 152 -12.20 0.77 4.09
CA GLY A 152 -11.89 1.76 5.12
C GLY A 152 -12.99 1.88 6.18
N ALA A 153 -14.25 1.86 5.78
CA ALA A 153 -15.38 1.87 6.72
C ALA A 153 -15.45 0.58 7.55
N LEU A 154 -15.26 -0.58 6.91
CA LEU A 154 -15.21 -1.88 7.59
C LEU A 154 -14.06 -1.95 8.61
N ARG A 155 -12.84 -1.57 8.21
CA ARG A 155 -11.67 -1.50 9.09
C ARG A 155 -11.89 -0.53 10.25
N GLY A 156 -12.46 0.65 10.00
CA GLY A 156 -12.79 1.62 11.04
C GLY A 156 -13.82 1.08 12.05
N SER A 157 -14.74 0.22 11.61
CA SER A 157 -15.70 -0.48 12.48
C SER A 157 -15.14 -1.67 13.24
N GLY A 158 -13.86 -2.03 13.05
CA GLY A 158 -13.26 -3.20 13.67
C GLY A 158 -13.56 -4.51 12.93
N ASN A 159 -13.96 -4.45 11.66
CA ASN A 159 -14.13 -5.63 10.81
C ASN A 159 -13.04 -5.69 9.73
N THR A 160 -11.94 -6.36 10.04
CA THR A 160 -10.83 -6.64 9.10
C THR A 160 -10.97 -8.00 8.41
N LYS A 161 -11.92 -8.84 8.84
CA LYS A 161 -12.12 -10.18 8.26
C LYS A 161 -12.77 -10.13 6.88
N ILE A 162 -13.72 -9.22 6.69
CA ILE A 162 -14.45 -9.12 5.41
C ILE A 162 -13.55 -8.58 4.29
N PRO A 163 -12.74 -7.52 4.51
CA PRO A 163 -11.71 -7.13 3.54
C PRO A 163 -10.72 -8.26 3.19
N LEU A 164 -10.32 -9.07 4.17
CA LEU A 164 -9.51 -10.28 3.92
C LEU A 164 -10.22 -11.27 2.99
N LEU A 165 -11.48 -11.61 3.29
CA LEU A 165 -12.26 -12.54 2.45
C LEU A 165 -12.42 -12.03 1.02
N ALA A 166 -12.65 -10.73 0.85
CA ALA A 166 -12.67 -10.12 -0.49
C ALA A 166 -11.33 -10.30 -1.21
N SER A 167 -10.21 -10.10 -0.51
CA SER A 167 -8.86 -10.27 -1.08
C SER A 167 -8.57 -11.73 -1.47
N ILE A 168 -9.07 -12.70 -0.70
CA ILE A 168 -8.99 -14.13 -1.05
C ILE A 168 -9.78 -14.41 -2.34
N ILE A 169 -11.02 -13.92 -2.44
CA ILE A 169 -11.86 -14.09 -3.62
C ILE A 169 -11.18 -13.47 -4.86
N ILE A 170 -10.65 -12.24 -4.72
CA ILE A 170 -9.93 -11.56 -5.79
C ILE A 170 -8.72 -12.38 -6.25
N ASN A 171 -7.88 -12.86 -5.33
CA ASN A 171 -6.70 -13.66 -5.69
C ASN A 171 -7.06 -14.95 -6.42
N LEU A 172 -8.07 -15.68 -5.92
CA LEU A 172 -8.50 -16.92 -6.56
C LEU A 172 -9.01 -16.69 -7.97
N ILE A 173 -9.79 -15.63 -8.18
CA ILE A 173 -10.31 -15.26 -9.51
C ILE A 173 -9.15 -14.81 -10.40
N ASN A 174 -8.29 -13.92 -9.93
CA ASN A 174 -7.16 -13.39 -10.68
C ASN A 174 -6.24 -14.51 -11.18
N ILE A 175 -5.67 -15.32 -10.28
CA ILE A 175 -4.76 -16.43 -10.63
C ILE A 175 -5.42 -17.41 -11.63
N SER A 176 -6.71 -17.72 -11.42
CA SER A 176 -7.44 -18.61 -12.32
C SER A 176 -7.57 -18.01 -13.71
N PHE A 177 -7.98 -16.74 -13.81
CA PHE A 177 -8.17 -16.07 -15.09
C PHE A 177 -6.86 -15.69 -15.77
N ASP A 178 -5.79 -15.43 -15.03
CA ASP A 178 -4.45 -15.26 -15.58
C ASP A 178 -4.00 -16.53 -16.28
N TYR A 179 -4.14 -17.68 -15.61
CA TYR A 179 -3.78 -18.95 -16.23
C TYR A 179 -4.58 -19.24 -17.50
N LEU A 180 -5.87 -18.89 -17.52
CA LEU A 180 -6.76 -19.07 -18.67
C LEU A 180 -6.44 -18.12 -19.82
N LEU A 181 -6.31 -16.82 -19.55
CA LEU A 181 -6.24 -15.77 -20.56
C LEU A 181 -4.82 -15.42 -20.99
N ILE A 182 -3.83 -15.55 -20.12
CA ILE A 182 -2.43 -15.29 -20.49
C ILE A 182 -1.96 -16.42 -21.43
N PHE A 183 -2.20 -17.68 -21.05
CA PHE A 183 -1.67 -18.85 -21.76
C PHE A 183 -2.68 -19.54 -22.70
N GLY A 184 -3.89 -19.01 -22.86
CA GLY A 184 -4.90 -19.54 -23.79
C GLY A 184 -5.31 -20.99 -23.48
N LYS A 185 -5.57 -21.32 -22.20
CA LYS A 185 -5.87 -22.70 -21.78
C LYS A 185 -7.37 -22.98 -21.78
N PHE A 186 -7.74 -24.27 -21.89
CA PHE A 186 -9.14 -24.74 -21.86
C PHE A 186 -10.05 -24.11 -22.92
N GLY A 187 -9.52 -23.79 -24.11
CA GLY A 187 -10.28 -23.20 -25.22
C GLY A 187 -10.44 -21.68 -25.15
N PHE A 188 -9.84 -21.02 -24.14
CA PHE A 188 -9.77 -19.57 -24.09
C PHE A 188 -8.71 -19.03 -25.07
N PRO A 189 -8.89 -17.79 -25.59
CA PRO A 189 -7.88 -17.15 -26.43
C PRO A 189 -6.62 -16.83 -25.63
N GLU A 190 -5.46 -16.95 -26.28
CA GLU A 190 -4.17 -16.53 -25.75
C GLU A 190 -4.02 -15.01 -25.91
N LEU A 191 -4.14 -14.27 -24.82
CA LEU A 191 -4.16 -12.80 -24.80
C LEU A 191 -2.89 -12.20 -24.17
N GLY A 192 -1.97 -13.01 -23.63
CA GLY A 192 -0.72 -12.54 -23.03
C GLY A 192 -0.93 -11.41 -22.02
N VAL A 193 -0.21 -10.30 -22.21
CA VAL A 193 -0.28 -9.10 -21.34
C VAL A 193 -1.70 -8.51 -21.26
N LYS A 194 -2.46 -8.55 -22.35
CA LYS A 194 -3.87 -8.10 -22.35
C LYS A 194 -4.74 -9.01 -21.48
N GLY A 195 -4.46 -10.31 -21.47
CA GLY A 195 -5.12 -11.30 -20.62
C GLY A 195 -4.95 -10.99 -19.14
N ALA A 196 -3.72 -10.65 -18.73
CA ALA A 196 -3.42 -10.24 -17.36
C ALA A 196 -4.24 -9.02 -16.91
N ALA A 197 -4.32 -7.97 -17.75
CA ALA A 197 -5.13 -6.79 -17.43
C ALA A 197 -6.62 -7.13 -17.24
N ILE A 198 -7.17 -8.00 -18.08
CA ILE A 198 -8.58 -8.41 -18.02
C ILE A 198 -8.84 -9.23 -16.75
N ALA A 199 -7.97 -10.21 -16.44
CA ALA A 199 -8.07 -11.04 -15.26
C ALA A 199 -8.08 -10.20 -13.97
N THR A 200 -7.10 -9.30 -13.84
CA THR A 200 -6.98 -8.41 -12.68
C THR A 200 -8.17 -7.46 -12.57
N SER A 201 -8.59 -6.82 -13.67
CA SER A 201 -9.75 -5.91 -13.66
C SER A 201 -11.05 -6.64 -13.29
N PHE A 202 -11.27 -7.84 -13.81
CA PHE A 202 -12.45 -8.65 -13.50
C PHE A 202 -12.47 -9.07 -12.03
N ALA A 203 -11.33 -9.51 -11.49
CA ALA A 203 -11.21 -9.87 -10.08
C ALA A 203 -11.55 -8.68 -9.15
N GLN A 204 -11.08 -7.47 -9.47
CA GLN A 204 -11.39 -6.26 -8.69
C GLN A 204 -12.89 -5.90 -8.73
N ILE A 205 -13.55 -6.06 -9.88
CA ILE A 205 -15.00 -5.86 -10.00
C ILE A 205 -15.77 -6.82 -9.09
N VAL A 206 -15.42 -8.12 -9.12
CA VAL A 206 -16.08 -9.12 -8.27
C VAL A 206 -15.86 -8.83 -6.78
N GLY A 207 -14.64 -8.46 -6.39
CA GLY A 207 -14.31 -8.06 -5.02
C GLY A 207 -15.11 -6.84 -4.55
N PHE A 208 -15.25 -5.83 -5.41
CA PHE A 208 -16.08 -4.65 -5.12
C PHE A 208 -17.55 -5.03 -4.91
N ILE A 209 -18.13 -5.85 -5.80
CA ILE A 209 -19.52 -6.31 -5.70
C ILE A 209 -19.73 -7.07 -4.38
N PHE A 210 -18.80 -7.95 -4.01
CA PHE A 210 -18.86 -8.68 -2.75
C PHE A 210 -18.91 -7.75 -1.53
N ILE A 211 -18.00 -6.78 -1.45
CA ILE A 211 -17.96 -5.79 -0.36
C ILE A 211 -19.22 -4.93 -0.33
N LEU A 212 -19.72 -4.50 -1.50
CA LEU A 212 -20.92 -3.68 -1.62
C LEU A 212 -22.17 -4.43 -1.12
N ILE A 213 -22.33 -5.70 -1.51
CA ILE A 213 -23.42 -6.57 -1.04
C ILE A 213 -23.32 -6.76 0.47
N TYR A 214 -22.12 -7.05 0.98
CA TYR A 214 -21.92 -7.26 2.41
C TYR A 214 -22.30 -6.02 3.22
N ILE A 215 -21.85 -4.84 2.79
CA ILE A 215 -22.15 -3.60 3.49
C ILE A 215 -23.65 -3.29 3.48
N SER A 216 -24.30 -3.49 2.34
CA SER A 216 -25.74 -3.21 2.19
C SER A 216 -26.59 -4.12 3.09
N LYS A 217 -26.25 -5.42 3.16
CA LYS A 217 -27.05 -6.41 3.87
C LYS A 217 -26.66 -6.58 5.34
N TYR A 218 -25.37 -6.79 5.62
CA TYR A 218 -24.89 -7.32 6.90
C TYR A 218 -24.07 -6.34 7.75
N SER A 219 -23.46 -5.31 7.16
CA SER A 219 -22.61 -4.39 7.92
C SER A 219 -23.38 -3.59 8.96
N THR A 220 -22.72 -3.34 10.08
CA THR A 220 -23.21 -2.43 11.12
C THR A 220 -23.22 -0.99 10.64
N ILE A 221 -22.21 -0.57 9.85
CA ILE A 221 -22.12 0.76 9.23
C ILE A 221 -22.59 0.66 7.79
N LYS A 222 -23.65 1.40 7.46
CA LYS A 222 -24.22 1.45 6.12
C LYS A 222 -24.11 2.87 5.56
N PRO A 223 -23.35 3.10 4.48
CA PRO A 223 -23.42 4.34 3.73
C PRO A 223 -24.87 4.56 3.24
N ARG A 224 -25.42 5.75 3.48
CA ARG A 224 -26.77 6.14 3.07
C ARG A 224 -26.74 7.40 2.23
N LEU A 225 -27.56 7.43 1.18
CA LEU A 225 -27.67 8.58 0.27
C LEU A 225 -28.17 9.85 0.98
N LYS A 226 -28.95 9.74 2.07
CA LYS A 226 -29.44 10.90 2.84
C LYS A 226 -28.31 11.84 3.31
N TYR A 227 -27.12 11.31 3.57
CA TYR A 227 -25.98 12.11 4.04
C TYR A 227 -25.32 12.93 2.92
N ILE A 228 -25.63 12.62 1.65
CA ILE A 228 -25.24 13.43 0.50
C ILE A 228 -26.23 14.58 0.31
N THR A 229 -27.53 14.32 0.49
CA THR A 229 -28.57 15.37 0.39
C THR A 229 -28.52 16.34 1.56
N GLU A 230 -28.16 15.88 2.76
CA GLU A 230 -27.95 16.72 3.96
C GLU A 230 -26.47 17.15 4.10
N PHE A 231 -25.84 17.58 3.00
CA PHE A 231 -24.42 17.87 2.97
C PHE A 231 -24.02 18.95 3.98
N LYS A 232 -23.08 18.61 4.87
CA LYS A 232 -22.48 19.54 5.84
C LYS A 232 -21.02 19.77 5.49
N PHE A 233 -20.70 20.98 5.05
CA PHE A 233 -19.34 21.35 4.64
C PHE A 233 -18.31 21.12 5.76
N GLU A 234 -18.67 21.35 7.03
CA GLU A 234 -17.80 21.10 8.18
C GLU A 234 -17.36 19.62 8.30
N ARG A 235 -18.27 18.69 8.01
CA ARG A 235 -18.02 17.24 8.05
C ARG A 235 -17.12 16.83 6.91
N PHE A 236 -17.43 17.30 5.70
CA PHE A 236 -16.59 17.09 4.53
C PHE A 236 -15.18 17.68 4.73
N SER A 237 -15.07 18.92 5.23
CA SER A 237 -13.78 19.57 5.54
C SER A 237 -12.96 18.76 6.56
N SER A 238 -13.62 18.17 7.56
CA SER A 238 -12.95 17.30 8.55
C SER A 238 -12.37 16.03 7.92
N LEU A 239 -13.11 15.41 6.99
CA LEU A 239 -12.64 14.26 6.22
C LEU A 239 -11.43 14.67 5.37
N ILE A 240 -11.56 15.69 4.54
CA ILE A 240 -10.49 16.16 3.64
C ILE A 240 -9.23 16.58 4.41
N ARG A 241 -9.37 17.22 5.58
CA ARG A 241 -8.25 17.62 6.44
C ARG A 241 -7.43 16.43 6.95
N LEU A 242 -8.02 15.25 7.06
CA LEU A 242 -7.33 14.01 7.43
C LEU A 242 -6.82 13.26 6.19
N SER A 243 -7.64 13.20 5.14
CA SER A 243 -7.34 12.47 3.92
C SER A 243 -6.18 13.08 3.14
N ILE A 244 -6.14 14.41 2.94
CA ILE A 244 -5.10 15.07 2.14
C ILE A 244 -3.69 14.81 2.70
N PRO A 245 -3.39 15.07 3.99
CA PRO A 245 -2.05 14.78 4.50
C PRO A 245 -1.69 13.30 4.42
N SER A 246 -2.66 12.40 4.57
CA SER A 246 -2.43 10.96 4.44
C SER A 246 -2.11 10.57 2.98
N SER A 247 -2.86 11.10 2.00
CA SER A 247 -2.55 10.92 0.56
C SER A 247 -1.18 11.50 0.22
N LEU A 248 -0.85 12.70 0.72
CA LEU A 248 0.44 13.34 0.47
C LEU A 248 1.60 12.57 1.12
N GLN A 249 1.37 11.87 2.25
CA GLN A 249 2.36 10.98 2.84
C GLN A 249 2.66 9.80 1.90
N GLU A 250 1.62 9.10 1.44
CA GLU A 250 1.81 7.98 0.50
C GLU A 250 2.41 8.47 -0.82
N GLY A 251 1.94 9.61 -1.31
CA GLY A 251 2.49 10.24 -2.51
C GLY A 251 3.95 10.65 -2.36
N ALA A 252 4.39 11.13 -1.19
CA ALA A 252 5.80 11.42 -0.94
C ALA A 252 6.67 10.17 -1.12
N PHE A 253 6.24 9.02 -0.58
CA PHE A 253 6.93 7.75 -0.76
C PHE A 253 6.86 7.23 -2.20
N SER A 254 5.67 7.21 -2.81
CA SER A 254 5.50 6.69 -4.18
C SER A 254 6.25 7.52 -5.23
N ILE A 255 6.17 8.86 -5.17
CA ILE A 255 6.91 9.74 -6.09
C ILE A 255 8.41 9.61 -5.86
N SER A 256 8.85 9.59 -4.60
CA SER A 256 10.26 9.38 -4.30
C SER A 256 10.76 8.04 -4.84
N ARG A 257 9.96 6.97 -4.75
CA ARG A 257 10.29 5.65 -5.31
C ARG A 257 10.35 5.68 -6.84
N LEU A 258 9.38 6.31 -7.49
CA LEU A 258 9.38 6.48 -8.95
C LEU A 258 10.63 7.22 -9.44
N LEU A 259 10.98 8.34 -8.81
CA LEU A 259 12.19 9.10 -9.13
C LEU A 259 13.46 8.28 -8.86
N SER A 260 13.49 7.49 -7.77
CA SER A 260 14.59 6.56 -7.48
C SER A 260 14.79 5.58 -8.63
N ASN A 261 13.70 5.00 -9.13
CA ASN A 261 13.75 4.03 -10.23
C ASN A 261 14.30 4.69 -11.50
N ILE A 262 13.90 5.92 -11.82
CA ILE A 262 14.47 6.67 -12.96
C ILE A 262 15.99 6.82 -12.82
N PHE A 263 16.50 7.13 -11.62
CA PHE A 263 17.94 7.21 -11.40
C PHE A 263 18.62 5.84 -11.56
N ILE A 264 18.03 4.77 -11.04
CA ILE A 264 18.59 3.41 -11.11
C ILE A 264 18.62 2.89 -12.56
N ILE A 265 17.64 3.24 -13.40
CA ILE A 265 17.63 2.87 -14.83
C ILE A 265 18.92 3.34 -15.52
N SER A 266 19.44 4.51 -15.14
CA SER A 266 20.70 5.03 -15.72
C SER A 266 21.95 4.22 -15.38
N LEU A 267 21.89 3.32 -14.39
CA LEU A 267 22.97 2.39 -14.03
C LEU A 267 23.03 1.15 -14.91
N GLY A 268 22.06 0.95 -15.81
CA GLY A 268 21.99 -0.18 -16.72
C GLY A 268 21.01 -1.28 -16.31
N THR A 269 20.76 -2.21 -17.23
CA THR A 269 19.70 -3.23 -17.14
C THR A 269 19.90 -4.22 -15.99
N ILE A 270 21.14 -4.64 -15.72
CA ILE A 270 21.48 -5.56 -14.63
C ILE A 270 21.14 -4.94 -13.26
N ALA A 271 21.52 -3.68 -13.04
CA ALA A 271 21.25 -2.96 -11.81
C ALA A 271 19.75 -2.75 -11.59
N PHE A 272 19.04 -2.36 -12.65
CA PHE A 272 17.59 -2.17 -12.60
C PHE A 272 16.84 -3.48 -12.33
N ALA A 273 17.18 -4.58 -13.00
CA ALA A 273 16.59 -5.89 -12.77
C ALA A 273 16.82 -6.38 -11.33
N SER A 274 18.04 -6.23 -10.82
CA SER A 274 18.39 -6.57 -9.43
C SER A 274 17.55 -5.77 -8.44
N ASN A 275 17.37 -4.47 -8.68
CA ASN A 275 16.54 -3.61 -7.84
C ASN A 275 15.07 -4.01 -7.85
N GLN A 276 14.51 -4.29 -9.03
CA GLN A 276 13.11 -4.68 -9.15
C GLN A 276 12.82 -5.99 -8.44
N ILE A 277 13.65 -7.03 -8.62
CA ILE A 277 13.47 -8.30 -7.91
C ILE A 277 13.57 -8.09 -6.39
N THR A 278 14.56 -7.33 -5.93
CA THR A 278 14.73 -7.07 -4.50
C THR A 278 13.54 -6.31 -3.93
N THR A 279 13.06 -5.28 -4.63
CA THR A 279 11.87 -4.50 -4.24
C THR A 279 10.62 -5.39 -4.21
N THR A 280 10.49 -6.34 -5.14
CA THR A 280 9.38 -7.33 -5.14
C THR A 280 9.41 -8.25 -3.93
N ILE A 281 10.59 -8.69 -3.51
CA ILE A 281 10.72 -9.54 -2.31
C ILE A 281 10.46 -8.74 -1.05
N GLU A 282 11.02 -7.53 -0.96
CA GLU A 282 10.78 -6.59 0.13
C GLU A 282 9.30 -6.18 0.24
N SER A 283 8.60 -6.09 -0.88
CA SER A 283 7.20 -5.65 -0.88
C SER A 283 6.29 -6.54 -0.04
N ILE A 284 6.59 -7.84 0.00
CA ILE A 284 5.89 -8.82 0.83
C ILE A 284 6.20 -8.60 2.32
N SER A 285 7.43 -8.24 2.68
CA SER A 285 7.85 -8.11 4.08
C SER A 285 7.22 -6.93 4.79
N PHE A 286 6.94 -5.83 4.09
CA PHE A 286 6.31 -4.65 4.70
C PHE A 286 4.76 -4.70 4.76
N MET A 287 4.11 -5.67 4.11
CA MET A 287 2.66 -5.90 4.22
C MET A 287 2.19 -6.16 5.67
N PRO A 288 2.90 -6.98 6.48
CA PRO A 288 2.67 -7.05 7.91
C PRO A 288 2.64 -5.69 8.62
N GLY A 289 3.61 -4.82 8.34
CA GLY A 289 3.68 -3.46 8.89
C GLY A 289 2.41 -2.66 8.58
N TRP A 290 1.91 -2.74 7.35
CA TRP A 290 0.62 -2.14 6.94
C TRP A 290 -0.57 -2.70 7.71
N GLY A 291 -0.66 -4.03 7.84
CA GLY A 291 -1.77 -4.67 8.56
C GLY A 291 -1.81 -4.27 10.04
N PHE A 292 -0.65 -4.17 10.71
CA PHE A 292 -0.56 -3.64 12.07
C PHE A 292 -0.86 -2.14 12.14
N ALA A 293 -0.48 -1.35 11.13
CA ALA A 293 -0.80 0.08 11.07
C ALA A 293 -2.31 0.32 10.93
N VAL A 294 -3.01 -0.50 10.15
CA VAL A 294 -4.48 -0.52 10.07
C VAL A 294 -5.09 -0.81 11.44
N ALA A 295 -4.67 -1.89 12.10
CA ALA A 295 -5.19 -2.26 13.42
C ALA A 295 -4.93 -1.17 14.46
N ALA A 296 -3.74 -0.57 14.44
CA ALA A 296 -3.39 0.55 15.31
C ALA A 296 -4.29 1.77 15.04
N THR A 297 -4.54 2.12 13.77
CA THR A 297 -5.44 3.22 13.40
C THR A 297 -6.83 3.02 13.99
N THR A 298 -7.40 1.81 13.86
CA THR A 298 -8.73 1.47 14.36
C THR A 298 -8.79 1.46 15.89
N LEU A 299 -7.89 0.74 16.56
CA LEU A 299 -7.93 0.57 18.03
C LEU A 299 -7.63 1.87 18.76
N VAL A 300 -6.63 2.62 18.30
CA VAL A 300 -6.34 3.96 18.82
C VAL A 300 -7.54 4.88 18.57
N GLY A 301 -8.12 4.83 17.37
CA GLY A 301 -9.32 5.59 17.02
C GLY A 301 -10.50 5.30 17.95
N HIS A 302 -10.81 4.02 18.21
CA HIS A 302 -11.87 3.61 19.14
C HIS A 302 -11.64 4.18 20.55
N LYS A 303 -10.44 4.03 21.10
CA LYS A 303 -10.13 4.51 22.45
C LYS A 303 -10.08 6.03 22.57
N VAL A 304 -9.58 6.73 21.54
CA VAL A 304 -9.66 8.19 21.45
C VAL A 304 -11.12 8.65 21.38
N GLY A 305 -11.98 7.93 20.64
CA GLY A 305 -13.42 8.18 20.62
C GLY A 305 -14.10 8.02 21.99
N GLN A 306 -13.61 7.08 22.81
CA GLN A 306 -14.06 6.83 24.19
C GLN A 306 -13.50 7.85 25.20
N GLY A 307 -12.53 8.69 24.81
CA GLY A 307 -11.79 9.57 25.72
C GLY A 307 -10.70 8.87 26.54
N ASP A 308 -10.44 7.59 26.31
CA ASP A 308 -9.42 6.80 27.04
C ASP A 308 -8.07 6.83 26.32
N TYR A 309 -7.36 7.94 26.44
CA TYR A 309 -6.04 8.13 25.82
C TYR A 309 -4.95 7.23 26.40
N LYS A 310 -5.11 6.77 27.65
CA LYS A 310 -4.17 5.85 28.29
C LYS A 310 -4.24 4.48 27.62
N LYS A 311 -5.44 3.92 27.42
CA LYS A 311 -5.61 2.68 26.64
C LYS A 311 -5.24 2.88 25.18
N ALA A 312 -5.56 4.02 24.57
CA ALA A 312 -5.13 4.31 23.20
C ALA A 312 -3.61 4.18 23.03
N ARG A 313 -2.83 4.69 23.99
CA ARG A 313 -1.37 4.54 24.02
C ARG A 313 -0.93 3.08 24.20
N GLU A 314 -1.65 2.31 25.01
CA GLU A 314 -1.38 0.89 25.24
C GLU A 314 -1.56 0.06 23.95
N TYR A 315 -2.66 0.25 23.21
CA TYR A 315 -2.84 -0.42 21.92
C TYR A 315 -1.78 -0.01 20.90
N ALA A 316 -1.47 1.29 20.80
CA ALA A 316 -0.42 1.77 19.89
C ALA A 316 0.92 1.08 20.17
N ASN A 317 1.35 1.07 21.43
CA ASN A 317 2.60 0.43 21.84
C ASN A 317 2.57 -1.09 21.60
N THR A 318 1.46 -1.76 21.91
CA THR A 318 1.31 -3.20 21.69
C THR A 318 1.39 -3.55 20.21
N SER A 319 0.73 -2.77 19.34
CA SER A 319 0.83 -2.92 17.89
C SER A 319 2.25 -2.71 17.39
N ILE A 320 2.97 -1.70 17.90
CA ILE A 320 4.38 -1.45 17.53
C ILE A 320 5.25 -2.65 17.90
N PHE A 321 5.12 -3.16 19.13
CA PHE A 321 5.90 -4.30 19.60
C PHE A 321 5.65 -5.56 18.75
N LEU A 322 4.40 -5.92 18.53
CA LEU A 322 4.04 -7.09 17.74
C LEU A 322 4.47 -6.95 16.27
N GLY A 323 4.25 -5.79 15.67
CA GLY A 323 4.66 -5.55 14.29
C GLY A 323 6.18 -5.55 14.10
N VAL A 324 6.94 -4.98 15.05
CA VAL A 324 8.41 -5.06 15.02
C VAL A 324 8.89 -6.51 15.12
N ILE A 325 8.27 -7.36 15.95
CA ILE A 325 8.61 -8.79 16.02
C ILE A 325 8.42 -9.47 14.65
N VAL A 326 7.29 -9.22 13.99
CA VAL A 326 7.01 -9.83 12.67
C VAL A 326 7.99 -9.33 11.61
N MET A 327 8.34 -8.04 11.63
CA MET A 327 9.28 -7.48 10.67
C MET A 327 10.73 -7.86 10.96
N LEU A 328 11.08 -8.12 12.23
CA LEU A 328 12.36 -8.74 12.61
C LEU A 328 12.46 -10.18 12.10
N PHE A 329 11.37 -10.93 12.09
CA PHE A 329 11.36 -12.25 11.47
C PHE A 329 11.66 -12.17 9.97
N CYS A 330 11.05 -11.21 9.24
CA CYS A 330 11.38 -10.97 7.83
C CYS A 330 12.85 -10.54 7.63
N SER A 331 13.37 -9.69 8.52
CA SER A 331 14.78 -9.28 8.53
C SER A 331 15.72 -10.49 8.63
N ILE A 332 15.43 -11.43 9.54
CA ILE A 332 16.21 -12.67 9.67
C ILE A 332 16.15 -13.50 8.39
N LEU A 333 14.98 -13.63 7.76
CA LEU A 333 14.87 -14.36 6.48
C LEU A 333 15.74 -13.72 5.38
N PHE A 334 15.77 -12.40 5.30
CA PHE A 334 16.59 -11.68 4.32
C PHE A 334 18.10 -11.83 4.58
N LEU A 335 18.52 -12.11 5.81
CA LEU A 335 19.92 -12.38 6.15
C LEU A 335 20.32 -13.84 5.95
N VAL A 336 19.43 -14.78 6.26
CA VAL A 336 19.74 -16.22 6.27
C VAL A 336 19.56 -16.87 4.90
N ILE A 337 18.52 -16.49 4.15
CA ILE A 337 18.20 -17.10 2.85
C ILE A 337 18.00 -16.09 1.70
N PRO A 338 18.84 -15.04 1.54
CA PRO A 338 18.64 -14.07 0.46
C PRO A 338 18.78 -14.69 -0.93
N ASN A 339 19.76 -15.60 -1.11
CA ASN A 339 20.04 -16.19 -2.43
C ASN A 339 18.89 -17.08 -2.95
N PRO A 340 18.32 -18.01 -2.15
CA PRO A 340 17.11 -18.74 -2.55
C PRO A 340 15.95 -17.82 -2.93
N LEU A 341 15.71 -16.74 -2.17
CA LEU A 341 14.60 -15.81 -2.44
C LEU A 341 14.76 -15.12 -3.80
N ILE A 342 15.96 -14.63 -4.12
CA ILE A 342 16.24 -13.99 -5.42
C ILE A 342 16.09 -14.98 -6.58
N ARG A 343 16.57 -16.22 -6.43
CA ARG A 343 16.48 -17.28 -7.45
C ARG A 343 15.05 -17.70 -7.81
N LEU A 344 14.05 -17.37 -7.01
CA LEU A 344 12.64 -17.64 -7.35
C LEU A 344 12.16 -16.83 -8.55
N PHE A 345 12.77 -15.68 -8.80
CA PHE A 345 12.33 -14.70 -9.80
C PHE A 345 13.18 -14.74 -11.07
N ILE A 346 14.33 -15.40 -11.06
CA ILE A 346 15.31 -15.31 -12.15
C ILE A 346 16.03 -16.63 -12.39
N THR A 347 16.48 -16.84 -13.64
CA THR A 347 17.18 -18.07 -14.04
C THR A 347 18.56 -18.15 -13.37
N PRO A 348 19.03 -19.34 -12.95
CA PRO A 348 20.34 -19.50 -12.31
C PRO A 348 21.55 -19.03 -13.13
N SER A 349 21.41 -18.86 -14.45
CA SER A 349 22.45 -18.36 -15.35
C SER A 349 22.78 -16.88 -15.13
N GLU A 350 21.88 -16.08 -14.56
CA GLU A 350 22.05 -14.63 -14.36
C GLU A 350 22.78 -14.32 -13.04
N THR A 351 24.00 -14.84 -12.93
CA THR A 351 24.80 -14.83 -11.69
C THR A 351 25.05 -13.44 -11.12
N GLU A 352 25.22 -12.42 -11.97
CA GLU A 352 25.47 -11.04 -11.55
C GLU A 352 24.24 -10.38 -10.93
N VAL A 353 23.06 -10.57 -11.52
CA VAL A 353 21.78 -10.09 -10.98
C VAL A 353 21.50 -10.75 -9.63
N ILE A 354 21.75 -12.06 -9.53
CA ILE A 354 21.59 -12.81 -8.28
C ILE A 354 22.50 -12.24 -7.19
N LYS A 355 23.77 -11.96 -7.52
CA LYS A 355 24.75 -11.43 -6.57
C LYS A 355 24.37 -10.03 -6.08
N LEU A 356 24.03 -9.11 -6.98
CA LEU A 356 23.62 -7.76 -6.61
C LEU A 356 22.32 -7.75 -5.82
N GLY A 357 21.30 -8.47 -6.27
CA GLY A 357 20.03 -8.61 -5.56
C GLY A 357 20.19 -9.20 -4.16
N THR A 358 21.10 -10.18 -4.00
CA THR A 358 21.43 -10.75 -2.68
C THR A 358 21.97 -9.67 -1.72
N TYR A 359 22.92 -8.84 -2.16
CA TYR A 359 23.45 -7.77 -1.32
C TYR A 359 22.41 -6.71 -0.97
N CYS A 360 21.61 -6.30 -1.95
CA CYS A 360 20.51 -5.36 -1.73
C CYS A 360 19.52 -5.90 -0.70
N LEU A 361 19.13 -7.18 -0.80
CA LEU A 361 18.18 -7.81 0.11
C LEU A 361 18.75 -7.94 1.54
N MET A 362 20.02 -8.27 1.68
CA MET A 362 20.69 -8.32 3.00
C MET A 362 20.72 -6.94 3.67
N ILE A 363 20.94 -5.86 2.90
CA ILE A 363 20.90 -4.49 3.43
C ILE A 363 19.46 -4.12 3.83
N ALA A 364 18.47 -4.48 3.00
CA ALA A 364 17.04 -4.29 3.27
C ALA A 364 16.58 -4.93 4.60
N ALA A 365 17.30 -5.93 5.10
CA ALA A 365 17.02 -6.54 6.40
C ALA A 365 17.12 -5.51 7.55
N ILE A 366 18.05 -4.56 7.47
CA ILE A 366 18.32 -3.59 8.55
C ILE A 366 17.17 -2.60 8.71
N GLU A 367 16.50 -2.23 7.61
CA GLU A 367 15.41 -1.25 7.65
C GLU A 367 14.07 -1.79 8.14
N GLN A 368 13.83 -3.10 8.02
CA GLN A 368 12.55 -3.75 8.39
C GLN A 368 11.98 -3.32 9.76
N PRO A 369 12.73 -3.36 10.89
CA PRO A 369 12.17 -2.93 12.18
C PRO A 369 11.84 -1.43 12.24
N PHE A 370 12.62 -0.57 11.57
CA PHE A 370 12.38 0.86 11.55
C PHE A 370 11.19 1.22 10.66
N MET A 371 11.05 0.51 9.55
CA MET A 371 9.89 0.58 8.67
C MET A 371 8.61 0.19 9.43
N ALA A 372 8.64 -0.91 10.20
CA ALA A 372 7.53 -1.32 11.06
C ALA A 372 7.12 -0.21 12.05
N ILE A 373 8.11 0.39 12.72
CA ILE A 373 7.88 1.50 13.65
C ILE A 373 7.24 2.68 12.89
N SER A 374 7.80 3.08 11.75
CA SER A 374 7.29 4.19 10.96
C SER A 374 5.80 4.02 10.62
N MET A 375 5.46 2.87 10.05
CA MET A 375 4.12 2.57 9.57
C MET A 375 3.11 2.50 10.71
N ILE A 376 3.44 1.76 11.78
CA ILE A 376 2.50 1.52 12.89
C ILE A 376 2.32 2.75 13.76
N VAL A 377 3.39 3.52 13.98
CA VAL A 377 3.29 4.83 14.64
C VAL A 377 2.50 5.80 13.77
N GLY A 378 2.74 5.81 12.46
CA GLY A 378 1.97 6.58 11.49
C GLY A 378 0.48 6.28 11.57
N GLY A 379 0.11 4.99 11.57
CA GLY A 379 -1.28 4.54 11.78
C GLY A 379 -1.85 4.96 13.14
N SER A 380 -1.07 4.86 14.20
CA SER A 380 -1.48 5.30 15.54
C SER A 380 -1.76 6.80 15.60
N LEU A 381 -0.92 7.63 14.95
CA LEU A 381 -1.14 9.07 14.86
C LEU A 381 -2.36 9.41 13.98
N LYS A 382 -2.56 8.68 12.88
CA LYS A 382 -3.77 8.78 12.05
C LYS A 382 -5.04 8.46 12.87
N GLY A 383 -5.01 7.43 13.73
CA GLY A 383 -6.09 7.10 14.66
C GLY A 383 -6.35 8.16 15.74
N LEU A 384 -5.31 8.88 16.16
CA LEU A 384 -5.42 10.06 17.05
C LEU A 384 -6.03 11.29 16.35
N GLY A 385 -6.07 11.29 15.02
CA GLY A 385 -6.51 12.43 14.20
C GLY A 385 -5.36 13.37 13.80
N ASP A 386 -4.11 12.94 13.93
CA ASP A 386 -2.93 13.68 13.50
C ASP A 386 -2.28 13.02 12.28
N THR A 387 -2.75 13.41 11.09
CA THR A 387 -2.23 12.92 9.81
C THR A 387 -1.07 13.77 9.29
N LYS A 388 -0.87 14.97 9.84
CA LYS A 388 0.17 15.92 9.39
C LYS A 388 1.56 15.51 9.86
N THR A 389 1.67 14.95 11.06
CA THR A 389 2.97 14.54 11.62
C THR A 389 3.63 13.43 10.81
N PRO A 390 2.95 12.31 10.50
CA PRO A 390 3.51 11.27 9.63
C PRO A 390 3.89 11.82 8.24
N PHE A 391 3.05 12.66 7.65
CA PHE A 391 3.34 13.31 6.37
C PHE A 391 4.64 14.12 6.37
N LYS A 392 4.81 15.00 7.37
CA LYS A 392 6.02 15.85 7.45
C LYS A 392 7.30 15.03 7.59
N VAL A 393 7.25 13.94 8.36
CA VAL A 393 8.39 13.05 8.53
C VAL A 393 8.69 12.31 7.23
N ALA A 394 7.68 11.76 6.57
CA ALA A 394 7.82 11.08 5.28
C ALA A 394 8.39 12.00 4.21
N LEU A 395 7.89 13.24 4.10
CA LEU A 395 8.40 14.23 3.15
C LEU A 395 9.87 14.57 3.43
N PHE A 396 10.23 14.78 4.70
CA PHE A 396 11.61 15.08 5.08
C PHE A 396 12.55 13.90 4.79
N SER A 397 12.17 12.68 5.18
CA SER A 397 13.01 11.49 5.00
C SER A 397 13.18 11.14 3.52
N SER A 398 12.10 11.10 2.74
CA SER A 398 12.16 10.67 1.35
C SER A 398 12.67 11.74 0.39
N TRP A 399 12.28 13.01 0.54
CA TRP A 399 12.65 14.07 -0.41
C TRP A 399 13.91 14.83 -0.03
N ILE A 400 14.12 15.13 1.26
CA ILE A 400 15.25 15.96 1.68
C ILE A 400 16.51 15.11 1.91
N ILE A 401 16.34 13.84 2.30
CA ILE A 401 17.46 12.94 2.56
C ILE A 401 17.69 11.98 1.40
N ARG A 402 16.70 11.13 1.08
CA ARG A 402 16.91 10.04 0.11
C ARG A 402 17.18 10.55 -1.31
N LEU A 403 16.35 11.44 -1.87
CA LEU A 403 16.53 11.88 -3.27
C LEU A 403 17.89 12.56 -3.54
N PRO A 404 18.36 13.54 -2.73
CA PRO A 404 19.66 14.16 -2.95
C PRO A 404 20.82 13.17 -2.79
N LEU A 405 20.76 12.29 -1.77
CA LEU A 405 21.80 11.28 -1.57
C LEU A 405 21.87 10.29 -2.74
N MET A 406 20.72 9.83 -3.26
CA MET A 406 20.72 8.96 -4.45
C MET A 406 21.28 9.68 -5.67
N PHE A 407 20.92 10.95 -5.89
CA PHE A 407 21.45 11.73 -7.00
C PHE A 407 22.98 11.82 -6.94
N ILE A 408 23.55 12.12 -5.77
CA ILE A 408 25.00 12.19 -5.57
C ILE A 408 25.66 10.82 -5.80
N VAL A 409 25.11 9.77 -5.21
CA VAL A 409 25.68 8.41 -5.30
C VAL A 409 25.67 7.87 -6.73
N ILE A 410 24.60 8.12 -7.48
CA ILE A 410 24.41 7.59 -8.84
C ILE A 410 25.14 8.46 -9.88
N TYR A 411 24.91 9.78 -9.90
CA TYR A 411 25.43 10.64 -10.96
C TYR A 411 26.82 11.20 -10.69
N THR A 412 27.15 11.51 -9.43
CA THR A 412 28.45 12.07 -9.07
C THR A 412 29.47 10.98 -8.78
N LEU A 413 29.13 10.04 -7.91
CA LEU A 413 30.06 8.99 -7.45
C LEU A 413 30.02 7.73 -8.32
N LYS A 414 29.01 7.58 -9.19
CA LYS A 414 28.82 6.43 -10.11
C LYS A 414 28.93 5.07 -9.40
N LEU A 415 28.37 5.00 -8.20
CA LEU A 415 28.42 3.79 -7.37
C LEU A 415 27.30 2.81 -7.76
N SER A 416 27.50 1.55 -7.36
CA SER A 416 26.56 0.47 -7.65
C SER A 416 25.20 0.65 -6.94
N VAL A 417 24.19 -0.07 -7.44
CA VAL A 417 22.83 -0.11 -6.86
C VAL A 417 22.80 -0.49 -5.38
N VAL A 418 23.81 -1.20 -4.88
CA VAL A 418 23.93 -1.57 -3.44
C VAL A 418 23.91 -0.33 -2.54
N TYR A 419 24.53 0.78 -2.95
CA TYR A 419 24.54 2.03 -2.17
C TYR A 419 23.19 2.73 -2.15
N VAL A 420 22.33 2.49 -3.15
CA VAL A 420 20.94 2.98 -3.17
C VAL A 420 20.14 2.32 -2.04
N TRP A 421 20.38 1.03 -1.79
CA TRP A 421 19.77 0.30 -0.67
C TRP A 421 20.28 0.80 0.68
N ILE A 422 21.56 1.14 0.80
CA ILE A 422 22.10 1.78 2.02
C ILE A 422 21.39 3.11 2.30
N ILE A 423 21.19 3.95 1.27
CA ILE A 423 20.46 5.22 1.40
C ILE A 423 19.01 4.99 1.81
N THR A 424 18.35 3.98 1.24
CA THR A 424 16.98 3.60 1.58
C THR A 424 16.89 3.15 3.04
N THR A 425 17.87 2.39 3.51
CA THR A 425 17.94 1.97 4.91
C THR A 425 18.13 3.15 5.85
N LEU A 426 19.01 4.09 5.49
CA LEU A 426 19.19 5.33 6.25
C LEU A 426 17.90 6.15 6.32
N GLN A 427 17.16 6.26 5.20
CA GLN A 427 15.86 6.93 5.15
C GLN A 427 14.90 6.33 6.19
N TRP A 428 14.73 5.01 6.22
CA TRP A 428 13.80 4.35 7.15
C TRP A 428 14.22 4.44 8.61
N ILE A 429 15.52 4.36 8.90
CA ILE A 429 16.05 4.58 10.25
C ILE A 429 15.66 5.97 10.74
N ILE A 430 15.87 7.00 9.91
CA ILE A 430 15.54 8.39 10.25
C ILE A 430 14.03 8.57 10.39
N ASP A 431 13.25 8.05 9.43
CA ASP A 431 11.78 8.16 9.43
C ASP A 431 11.16 7.51 10.67
N GLY A 432 11.48 6.24 10.92
CA GLY A 432 10.99 5.48 12.06
C GLY A 432 11.38 6.10 13.40
N SER A 433 12.62 6.57 13.52
CA SER A 433 13.11 7.22 14.75
C SER A 433 12.41 8.56 14.99
N LEU A 434 12.32 9.43 13.98
CA LEU A 434 11.71 10.75 14.10
C LEU A 434 10.21 10.65 14.42
N VAL A 435 9.47 9.79 13.71
CA VAL A 435 8.03 9.66 13.95
C VAL A 435 7.75 9.08 15.34
N TYR A 436 8.57 8.15 15.83
CA TYR A 436 8.46 7.60 17.18
C TYR A 436 8.71 8.65 18.27
N LEU A 437 9.72 9.52 18.09
CA LEU A 437 10.00 10.62 19.01
C LEU A 437 8.84 11.63 19.08
N LEU A 438 8.27 11.98 17.92
CA LEU A 438 7.12 12.90 17.83
C LEU A 438 5.85 12.27 18.43
N TYR A 439 5.64 10.97 18.20
CA TYR A 439 4.59 10.18 18.84
C TYR A 439 4.67 10.26 20.36
N ARG A 440 5.86 10.02 20.95
CA ARG A 440 6.04 10.10 22.41
C ARG A 440 5.72 11.48 22.96
N LYS A 441 6.14 12.55 22.27
CA LYS A 441 5.84 13.94 22.67
C LYS A 441 4.34 14.24 22.63
N LYS A 442 3.62 13.76 21.60
CA LYS A 442 2.17 14.02 21.46
C LYS A 442 1.32 13.24 22.46
N PHE A 443 1.59 11.95 22.64
CA PHE A 443 0.85 11.16 23.62
C PHE A 443 1.05 11.66 25.06
N LYS A 444 2.22 12.23 25.39
CA LYS A 444 2.42 12.91 26.68
C LYS A 444 1.51 14.14 26.84
N LYS A 445 1.42 15.00 25.82
CA LYS A 445 0.56 16.19 25.86
C LYS A 445 -0.93 15.87 25.93
N VAL A 446 -1.35 14.81 25.23
CA VAL A 446 -2.76 14.40 25.21
C VAL A 446 -3.17 13.71 26.51
N ALA A 447 -2.29 12.92 27.13
CA ALA A 447 -2.57 12.29 28.42
C ALA A 447 -2.58 13.24 29.62
N GLN A 448 -2.18 14.51 29.43
CA GLN A 448 -2.23 15.58 30.44
C GLN A 448 -3.52 16.42 30.35
N LYS A 449 -4.33 16.22 29.31
CA LYS A 449 -5.67 16.79 29.17
C LYS A 449 -6.70 15.73 29.58
#